data_AF-A0A6N8GLN6-F1
#
_entry.id   AF-A0A6N8GLN6-F1
#
_cell.length_a   1.000
_cell.length_b   1.000
_cell.length_c   1.000
_cell.angle_alpha   90.00
_cell.angle_beta   90.00
_cell.angle_gamma   90.00
#
_symmetry.space_group_name_H-M   'P 1'
#
loop_
_entity.id
_entity.type
_entity.pdbx_description
1 polymer ?
#
loop_
_entity_poly.entity_id
_entity_poly.type
_entity_poly.pdbx_seq_one_letter_code
_entity_poly.pdbx_strand_id
1 'polypeptide(L)'
;MDEVLTGSVIAAVIAAITLLASSFLTHRLTVRREDRADQRAVQREAASALTEALQNIRRVVEHSGIQPVRPQTISEAVGSWETVYRKYATRIPRQGQHVRQSVAIALGELFGAVGWSNFHPQDADFDVSEHSQLWWDNADAYLIYLVDRFSRWYDDPHAAHKLLILNFDTWLANRERLFL
;
A
#
# COMPACT_ATOMS: atom_id res chain seq x y z
N MET A 1 32.45 46.85 44.22
CA MET A 1 32.81 46.28 42.90
C MET A 1 32.21 44.89 42.68
N ASP A 2 31.46 44.33 43.64
CA ASP A 2 30.97 42.94 43.60
C ASP A 2 29.59 42.75 42.94
N GLU A 3 28.77 43.80 42.81
CA GLU A 3 27.45 43.72 42.15
C GLU A 3 27.51 43.58 40.62
N VAL A 4 28.57 44.11 39.98
CA VAL A 4 28.73 44.04 38.51
C VAL A 4 29.21 42.65 38.07
N LEU A 5 29.97 41.97 38.93
CA LEU A 5 30.47 40.61 38.69
C LEU A 5 29.37 39.55 38.85
N THR A 6 28.40 39.78 39.74
CA THR A 6 27.27 38.85 39.94
C THR A 6 26.27 38.89 38.78
N GLY A 7 25.97 40.07 38.23
CA GLY A 7 25.07 40.20 37.07
C GLY A 7 25.60 39.54 35.78
N SER A 8 26.90 39.65 35.52
CA SER A 8 27.53 39.07 34.32
C SER A 8 27.64 37.55 34.37
N VAL A 9 27.91 36.98 35.56
CA VAL A 9 27.93 35.52 35.77
C VAL A 9 26.52 34.93 35.63
N ILE A 10 25.50 35.58 36.18
CA ILE A 10 24.10 35.13 36.05
C ILE A 10 23.67 35.15 34.57
N ALA A 11 24.01 36.20 33.83
CA ALA A 11 23.70 36.29 32.40
C ALA A 11 24.41 35.19 31.57
N ALA A 12 25.67 34.89 31.88
CA ALA A 12 26.42 33.83 31.22
C ALA A 12 25.84 32.43 31.49
N VAL A 13 25.40 32.16 32.73
CA VAL A 13 24.76 30.89 33.09
C VAL A 13 23.41 30.74 32.39
N ILE A 14 22.59 31.79 32.35
CA ILE A 14 21.31 31.77 31.63
C ILE A 14 21.54 31.55 30.13
N ALA A 15 22.50 32.24 29.52
CA ALA A 15 22.84 32.05 28.11
C ALA A 15 23.28 30.61 27.81
N ALA A 16 24.13 30.03 28.66
CA ALA A 16 24.57 28.65 28.53
C ALA A 16 23.42 27.64 28.64
N ILE A 17 22.52 27.82 29.61
CA ILE A 17 21.32 26.98 29.77
C ILE A 17 20.40 27.10 28.55
N THR A 18 20.21 28.31 28.03
CA THR A 18 19.34 28.57 26.87
C THR A 18 19.91 27.91 25.60
N LEU A 19 21.23 27.97 25.39
CA LEU A 19 21.92 27.31 24.28
C LEU A 19 21.86 25.78 24.38
N LEU A 20 22.05 25.22 25.57
CA LEU A 20 21.94 23.78 25.78
C LEU A 20 20.51 23.28 25.58
N ALA A 21 19.52 24.00 26.10
CA ALA A 21 18.11 23.67 25.92
C ALA A 21 17.67 23.76 24.45
N SER A 22 18.08 24.82 23.74
CA SER A 22 17.77 24.99 22.31
C SER A 22 18.48 23.97 21.43
N SER A 23 19.73 23.62 21.73
CA SER A 23 20.46 22.53 21.06
C SER A 23 19.77 21.18 21.26
N PHE A 24 19.43 20.84 22.50
CA PHE A 24 18.73 19.59 22.81
C PHE A 24 17.34 19.52 22.15
N LEU A 25 16.59 20.62 22.17
CA LEU A 25 15.27 20.70 21.55
C LEU A 25 15.37 20.56 20.03
N THR A 26 16.34 21.24 19.40
CA THR A 26 16.58 21.15 17.96
C THR A 26 16.97 19.73 17.58
N HIS A 27 17.88 19.10 18.32
CA HIS A 27 18.28 17.72 18.06
C HIS A 27 17.10 16.73 18.18
N ARG A 28 16.29 16.84 19.24
CA ARG A 28 15.07 16.03 19.41
C ARG A 28 14.06 16.25 18.28
N LEU A 29 13.91 17.48 17.79
CA LEU A 29 13.01 17.80 16.69
C LEU A 29 13.55 17.28 15.34
N THR A 30 14.86 17.35 15.11
CA THR A 30 15.51 16.82 13.91
C THR A 30 15.39 15.30 13.83
N VAL A 31 15.74 14.57 14.90
CA VAL A 31 15.61 13.10 14.95
C VAL A 31 14.16 12.66 14.69
N ARG A 32 13.18 13.32 15.33
CA ARG A 32 11.77 13.03 15.08
C ARG A 32 11.30 13.37 13.66
N ARG A 33 11.94 14.34 12.98
CA ARG A 33 11.64 14.69 11.59
C ARG A 33 12.24 13.65 10.64
N GLU A 34 13.46 13.19 10.91
CA GLU A 34 14.13 12.13 10.16
C GLU A 34 13.36 10.81 10.28
N ASP A 35 13.00 10.37 11.49
CA ASP A 35 12.18 9.17 11.70
C ASP A 35 10.85 9.21 10.91
N ARG A 36 10.22 10.39 10.85
CA ARG A 36 8.98 10.59 10.08
C ARG A 36 9.23 10.63 8.58
N ALA A 37 10.34 11.20 8.13
CA ALA A 37 10.72 11.21 6.72
C ALA A 37 11.00 9.79 6.22
N ASP A 38 11.72 8.99 7.02
CA ASP A 38 12.02 7.59 6.72
C ASP A 38 10.74 6.74 6.69
N GLN A 39 9.83 6.93 7.65
CA GLN A 39 8.54 6.25 7.63
C GLN A 39 7.71 6.59 6.38
N ARG A 40 7.73 7.86 5.93
CA ARG A 40 7.04 8.27 4.69
C ARG A 40 7.67 7.64 3.46
N ALA A 41 9.01 7.60 3.40
CA ALA A 41 9.72 6.98 2.29
C ALA A 41 9.36 5.49 2.18
N VAL A 42 9.35 4.77 3.31
CA VAL A 42 8.95 3.34 3.36
C VAL A 42 7.49 3.14 2.97
N GLN A 43 6.57 4.02 3.40
CA GLN A 43 5.16 3.93 2.99
C GLN A 43 4.97 4.18 1.49
N ARG A 44 5.70 5.13 0.92
CA ARG A 44 5.69 5.38 -0.53
C ARG A 44 6.28 4.22 -1.31
N GLU A 45 7.38 3.65 -0.84
CA GLU A 45 7.96 2.45 -1.43
C GLU A 45 6.94 1.29 -1.44
N ALA A 46 6.27 1.06 -0.30
CA ALA A 46 5.22 0.05 -0.20
C ALA A 46 4.06 0.31 -1.17
N ALA A 47 3.54 1.54 -1.20
CA ALA A 47 2.45 1.94 -2.08
C ALA A 47 2.81 1.77 -3.57
N SER A 48 4.02 2.20 -3.95
CA SER A 48 4.54 2.07 -5.32
C SER A 48 4.67 0.60 -5.73
N ALA A 49 5.30 -0.23 -4.88
CA ALA A 49 5.51 -1.64 -5.17
C ALA A 49 4.18 -2.41 -5.29
N LEU A 50 3.21 -2.14 -4.41
CA LEU A 50 1.87 -2.72 -4.48
C LEU A 50 1.13 -2.28 -5.75
N THR A 51 1.25 -1.01 -6.13
CA THR A 51 0.64 -0.47 -7.35
C THR A 51 1.21 -1.15 -8.60
N GLU A 52 2.53 -1.27 -8.70
CA GLU A 52 3.20 -1.95 -9.82
C GLU A 52 2.78 -3.43 -9.92
N ALA A 53 2.73 -4.13 -8.79
CA ALA A 53 2.31 -5.53 -8.77
C ALA A 53 0.84 -5.71 -9.18
N LEU A 54 -0.06 -4.82 -8.78
CA LEU A 54 -1.45 -4.82 -9.25
C LEU A 54 -1.57 -4.52 -10.73
N GLN A 55 -0.75 -3.59 -11.26
CA GLN A 55 -0.72 -3.33 -12.70
C GLN A 55 -0.23 -4.55 -13.49
N ASN A 56 0.71 -5.33 -12.95
CA ASN A 56 1.13 -6.59 -13.58
C ASN A 56 -0.02 -7.60 -13.67
N ILE A 57 -0.79 -7.78 -12.59
CA ILE A 57 -2.01 -8.60 -12.61
C ILE A 57 -2.99 -8.05 -13.64
N ARG A 58 -3.23 -6.74 -13.63
CA ARG A 58 -4.17 -6.10 -14.54
C ARG A 58 -3.82 -6.34 -16.00
N ARG A 59 -2.54 -6.25 -16.38
CA ARG A 59 -2.10 -6.58 -17.75
C ARG A 59 -2.42 -8.02 -18.13
N VAL A 60 -2.33 -8.97 -17.18
CA VAL A 60 -2.72 -10.36 -17.42
C VAL A 60 -4.23 -10.49 -17.63
N VAL A 61 -5.04 -9.80 -16.80
CA VAL A 61 -6.50 -9.73 -16.96
C VAL A 61 -6.88 -9.10 -18.30
N GLU A 62 -6.32 -7.93 -18.63
CA GLU A 62 -6.56 -7.27 -19.91
C GLU A 62 -6.23 -8.18 -21.10
N HIS A 63 -5.09 -8.86 -21.03
CA HIS A 63 -4.65 -9.79 -22.06
C HIS A 63 -5.57 -11.01 -22.20
N SER A 64 -6.12 -11.52 -21.09
CA SER A 64 -7.03 -12.65 -21.09
C SER A 64 -8.39 -12.35 -21.72
N GLY A 65 -8.78 -11.08 -21.78
CA GLY A 65 -9.97 -10.65 -22.51
C GLY A 65 -9.80 -10.70 -24.04
N ILE A 66 -8.56 -10.76 -24.53
CA ILE A 66 -8.23 -10.79 -25.97
C ILE A 66 -7.94 -12.23 -26.43
N GLN A 67 -7.15 -12.97 -25.64
CA GLN A 67 -6.74 -14.33 -25.97
C GLN A 67 -6.55 -15.17 -24.71
N PRO A 68 -6.72 -16.51 -24.77
CA PRO A 68 -6.46 -17.38 -23.64
C PRO A 68 -5.03 -17.21 -23.11
N VAL A 69 -4.91 -16.96 -21.81
CA VAL A 69 -3.61 -16.82 -21.12
C VAL A 69 -3.24 -18.14 -20.47
N ARG A 70 -1.95 -18.47 -20.48
CA ARG A 70 -1.45 -19.69 -19.85
C ARG A 70 -1.60 -19.62 -18.33
N PRO A 71 -2.02 -20.70 -17.65
CA PRO A 71 -2.13 -20.73 -16.19
C PRO A 71 -0.85 -20.32 -15.45
N GLN A 72 0.32 -20.62 -16.02
CA GLN A 72 1.62 -20.24 -15.46
C GLN A 72 1.78 -18.72 -15.40
N THR A 73 1.40 -17.99 -16.45
CA THR A 73 1.49 -16.52 -16.48
C THR A 73 0.56 -15.87 -15.45
N ILE A 74 -0.64 -16.43 -15.25
CA ILE A 74 -1.56 -15.99 -14.21
C ILE A 74 -0.94 -16.24 -12.83
N SER A 75 -0.42 -17.44 -12.60
CA SER A 75 0.20 -17.83 -11.33
C SER A 75 1.45 -17.02 -10.99
N GLU A 76 2.28 -16.69 -11.97
CA GLU A 76 3.46 -15.84 -11.80
C GLU A 76 3.06 -14.41 -11.38
N ALA A 77 2.06 -13.82 -12.04
CA ALA A 77 1.58 -12.49 -11.70
C ALA A 77 0.96 -12.45 -10.29
N VAL A 78 0.12 -13.44 -9.98
CA VAL A 78 -0.51 -13.59 -8.66
C VAL A 78 0.55 -13.86 -7.58
N GLY A 79 1.55 -14.70 -7.85
CA GLY A 79 2.67 -14.99 -6.95
C GLY A 79 3.56 -13.77 -6.68
N SER A 80 3.83 -12.96 -7.70
CA SER A 80 4.57 -11.70 -7.56
C SER A 80 3.82 -10.73 -6.64
N TRP A 81 2.52 -10.53 -6.87
CA TRP A 81 1.66 -9.72 -6.01
C TRP A 81 1.67 -10.17 -4.56
N GLU A 82 1.50 -11.47 -4.30
CA GLU A 82 1.51 -12.02 -2.96
C GLU A 82 2.84 -11.80 -2.25
N THR A 83 3.95 -11.95 -2.96
CA THR A 83 5.30 -11.71 -2.44
C THR A 83 5.47 -10.26 -2.01
N VAL A 84 5.05 -9.31 -2.86
CA VAL A 84 5.08 -7.88 -2.56
C VAL A 84 4.14 -7.55 -1.40
N TYR A 85 2.92 -8.08 -1.38
CA TYR A 85 1.97 -7.88 -0.29
C TYR A 85 2.55 -8.33 1.04
N ARG A 86 3.12 -9.54 1.12
CA ARG A 86 3.72 -10.06 2.36
C ARG A 86 4.89 -9.21 2.83
N LYS A 87 5.75 -8.75 1.91
CA LYS A 87 6.88 -7.87 2.23
C LYS A 87 6.41 -6.59 2.95
N TYR A 88 5.28 -6.02 2.54
CA TYR A 88 4.79 -4.75 3.06
C TYR A 88 3.53 -4.85 3.94
N ALA A 89 3.08 -6.05 4.32
CA ALA A 89 1.80 -6.26 5.01
C ALA A 89 1.62 -5.43 6.29
N THR A 90 2.71 -5.21 7.04
CA THR A 90 2.72 -4.41 8.28
C THR A 90 2.70 -2.89 8.05
N ARG A 91 2.92 -2.46 6.80
CA ARG A 91 2.97 -1.04 6.39
C ARG A 91 1.68 -0.57 5.74
N ILE A 92 0.84 -1.50 5.28
CA ILE A 92 -0.45 -1.21 4.65
C ILE A 92 -1.40 -0.61 5.69
N PRO A 93 -2.21 0.41 5.32
CA PRO A 93 -3.22 0.95 6.22
C PRO A 93 -4.17 -0.14 6.69
N ARG A 94 -4.68 -0.05 7.93
CA ARG A 94 -5.55 -1.10 8.51
C ARG A 94 -6.74 -1.45 7.61
N GLN A 95 -7.32 -0.44 6.96
CA GLN A 95 -8.43 -0.61 6.02
C GLN A 95 -8.02 -1.44 4.79
N GLY A 96 -6.76 -1.41 4.35
CA GLY A 96 -6.26 -2.19 3.22
C GLY A 96 -5.78 -3.62 3.54
N GLN A 97 -5.87 -4.08 4.80
CA GLN A 97 -5.34 -5.40 5.20
C GLN A 97 -6.12 -6.58 4.59
N HIS A 98 -7.32 -6.35 4.06
CA HIS A 98 -8.09 -7.36 3.35
C HIS A 98 -7.74 -7.46 1.87
N VAL A 99 -6.96 -6.51 1.32
CA VAL A 99 -6.78 -6.35 -0.14
C VAL A 99 -6.21 -7.62 -0.77
N ARG A 100 -5.30 -8.31 -0.07
CA ARG A 100 -4.81 -9.62 -0.50
C ARG A 100 -5.93 -10.61 -0.79
N GLN A 101 -6.84 -10.78 0.16
CA GLN A 101 -7.98 -11.70 0.01
C GLN A 101 -8.95 -11.19 -1.06
N SER A 102 -9.21 -9.89 -1.10
CA SER A 102 -10.12 -9.31 -2.09
C SER A 102 -9.61 -9.45 -3.53
N VAL A 103 -8.30 -9.31 -3.76
CA VAL A 103 -7.68 -9.59 -5.07
C VAL A 103 -7.83 -11.07 -5.41
N ALA A 104 -7.58 -11.98 -4.46
CA ALA A 104 -7.76 -13.42 -4.69
C ALA A 104 -9.20 -13.78 -5.05
N ILE A 105 -10.20 -13.17 -4.38
CA ILE A 105 -11.62 -13.37 -4.72
C ILE A 105 -11.90 -12.85 -6.14
N ALA A 106 -11.51 -11.61 -6.45
CA ALA A 106 -11.75 -11.03 -7.77
C ALA A 106 -11.14 -11.85 -8.92
N LEU A 107 -9.92 -12.35 -8.72
CA LEU A 107 -9.24 -13.21 -9.69
C LEU A 107 -9.79 -14.63 -9.71
N GLY A 108 -10.29 -15.12 -8.58
CA GLY A 108 -10.94 -16.43 -8.47
C GLY A 108 -12.25 -16.50 -9.24
N GLU A 109 -13.05 -15.43 -9.20
CA GLU A 109 -14.28 -15.32 -10.00
C GLU A 109 -14.00 -15.26 -11.51
N LEU A 110 -12.81 -14.78 -11.91
CA LEU A 110 -12.42 -14.69 -13.32
C LEU A 110 -11.71 -15.96 -13.84
N PHE A 111 -10.71 -16.45 -13.11
CA PHE A 111 -9.81 -17.52 -13.55
C PHE A 111 -10.05 -18.86 -12.83
N GLY A 112 -11.02 -18.94 -11.92
CA GLY A 112 -11.28 -20.12 -11.12
C GLY A 112 -10.14 -20.41 -10.15
N ALA A 113 -9.81 -21.69 -9.97
CA ALA A 113 -8.78 -22.11 -9.00
C ALA A 113 -7.38 -21.54 -9.30
N VAL A 114 -7.08 -21.19 -10.56
CA VAL A 114 -5.81 -20.53 -10.94
C VAL A 114 -5.67 -19.15 -10.31
N GLY A 115 -6.79 -18.42 -10.14
CA GLY A 115 -6.81 -17.14 -9.41
C GLY A 115 -6.46 -17.28 -7.92
N TRP A 116 -6.54 -18.50 -7.40
CA TRP A 116 -6.16 -18.89 -6.05
C TRP A 116 -4.83 -19.66 -5.99
N SER A 117 -4.05 -19.74 -7.08
CA SER A 117 -2.91 -20.66 -7.17
C SER A 117 -1.87 -20.50 -6.05
N ASN A 118 -1.72 -19.31 -5.47
CA ASN A 118 -0.88 -19.09 -4.28
C ASN A 118 -1.38 -19.75 -2.97
N PHE A 119 -2.63 -20.23 -2.96
CA PHE A 119 -3.22 -21.00 -1.87
C PHE A 119 -3.15 -22.51 -2.11
N HIS A 120 -2.62 -22.95 -3.27
CA HIS A 120 -2.54 -24.36 -3.64
C HIS A 120 -1.12 -24.76 -4.10
N PRO A 121 -0.73 -26.05 -3.97
CA PRO A 121 0.60 -26.52 -4.38
C PRO A 121 0.82 -26.42 -5.90
N GLN A 122 2.07 -26.18 -6.29
CA GLN A 122 2.52 -25.79 -7.64
C GLN A 122 2.27 -26.80 -8.78
N ASP A 123 1.79 -28.01 -8.47
CA ASP A 123 1.66 -29.13 -9.42
C ASP A 123 0.21 -29.48 -9.81
N ALA A 124 -0.77 -28.67 -9.40
CA ALA A 124 -2.16 -28.91 -9.78
C ALA A 124 -2.46 -28.27 -11.15
N ASP A 125 -2.83 -29.12 -12.11
CA ASP A 125 -3.33 -28.72 -13.42
C ASP A 125 -4.74 -28.14 -13.23
N PHE A 126 -4.80 -26.83 -12.93
CA PHE A 126 -6.06 -26.14 -12.69
C PHE A 126 -6.65 -25.69 -14.01
N ASP A 127 -7.85 -26.19 -14.32
CA ASP A 127 -8.63 -25.70 -15.44
C ASP A 127 -9.06 -24.25 -15.19
N VAL A 128 -8.94 -23.40 -16.21
CA VAL A 128 -9.37 -21.99 -16.12
C VAL A 128 -10.89 -21.99 -16.28
N SER A 129 -11.61 -21.26 -15.43
CA SER A 129 -13.06 -21.13 -15.55
C SER A 129 -13.48 -20.61 -16.93
N GLU A 130 -14.66 -21.03 -17.39
CA GLU A 130 -15.27 -20.48 -18.61
C GLU A 130 -15.35 -18.95 -18.53
N HIS A 131 -14.97 -18.28 -19.63
CA HIS A 131 -14.89 -16.82 -19.67
C HIS A 131 -16.26 -16.17 -19.50
N SER A 132 -16.43 -15.39 -18.42
CA SER A 132 -17.59 -14.55 -18.18
C SER A 132 -17.20 -13.08 -18.30
N GLN A 133 -17.76 -12.38 -19.29
CA GLN A 133 -17.47 -10.96 -19.53
C GLN A 133 -17.78 -10.10 -18.30
N LEU A 134 -18.87 -10.41 -17.58
CA LEU A 134 -19.25 -9.70 -16.36
C LEU A 134 -18.16 -9.82 -15.28
N TRP A 135 -17.64 -11.03 -15.04
CA TRP A 135 -16.62 -11.25 -14.02
C TRP A 135 -15.27 -10.66 -14.41
N TRP A 136 -14.97 -10.67 -15.72
CA TRP A 136 -13.80 -9.98 -16.27
C TRP A 136 -13.87 -8.48 -16.04
N ASP A 137 -14.98 -7.82 -16.41
CA ASP A 137 -15.19 -6.38 -16.21
C ASP A 137 -15.10 -6.02 -14.71
N ASN A 138 -15.67 -6.86 -13.84
CA ASN A 138 -15.62 -6.68 -12.39
C ASN A 138 -14.18 -6.74 -11.85
N ALA A 139 -13.40 -7.73 -12.29
CA ALA A 139 -12.03 -7.92 -11.85
C ALA A 139 -11.13 -6.77 -12.32
N ASP A 140 -11.18 -6.39 -13.60
CA ASP A 140 -10.39 -5.27 -14.12
C ASP A 140 -10.75 -3.96 -13.42
N ALA A 141 -12.04 -3.63 -13.31
CA ALA A 141 -12.48 -2.40 -12.66
C ALA A 141 -12.11 -2.35 -11.17
N TYR A 142 -12.12 -3.49 -10.46
CA TYR A 142 -11.66 -3.54 -9.08
C TYR A 142 -10.14 -3.36 -8.96
N LEU A 143 -9.34 -3.92 -9.86
CA LEU A 143 -7.90 -3.71 -9.90
C LEU A 143 -7.56 -2.24 -10.19
N ILE A 144 -8.29 -1.58 -11.11
CA ILE A 144 -8.19 -0.13 -11.36
C ILE A 144 -8.48 0.66 -10.09
N TYR A 145 -9.56 0.32 -9.39
CA TYR A 145 -9.91 0.94 -8.11
C TYR A 145 -8.78 0.82 -7.09
N LEU A 146 -8.19 -0.37 -6.93
CA LEU A 146 -7.08 -0.57 -5.99
C LEU A 146 -5.82 0.21 -6.39
N VAL A 147 -5.50 0.27 -7.67
CA VAL A 147 -4.39 1.08 -8.21
C VAL A 147 -4.58 2.56 -7.89
N ASP A 148 -5.78 3.11 -8.09
CA ASP A 148 -6.11 4.50 -7.69
C ASP A 148 -5.92 4.70 -6.19
N ARG A 149 -6.43 3.79 -5.35
CA ARG A 149 -6.30 3.90 -3.89
C ARG A 149 -4.84 3.87 -3.44
N PHE A 150 -4.04 2.94 -3.93
CA PHE A 150 -2.62 2.90 -3.56
C PHE A 150 -1.82 4.07 -4.13
N SER A 151 -2.18 4.60 -5.30
CA SER A 151 -1.57 5.82 -5.84
C SER A 151 -1.88 7.03 -4.95
N ARG A 152 -3.13 7.19 -4.49
CA ARG A 152 -3.47 8.25 -3.53
C ARG A 152 -2.74 8.10 -2.21
N TRP A 153 -2.53 6.86 -1.76
CA TRP A 153 -1.73 6.59 -0.56
C TRP A 153 -0.25 6.97 -0.76
N TYR A 154 0.31 6.72 -1.94
CA TYR A 154 1.65 7.16 -2.31
C TYR A 154 1.79 8.69 -2.25
N ASP A 155 0.82 9.41 -2.81
CA ASP A 155 0.81 10.88 -2.84
C ASP A 155 0.73 11.47 -1.43
N ASP A 156 -0.22 11.00 -0.62
CA ASP A 156 -0.42 11.43 0.76
C ASP A 156 -0.44 10.26 1.78
N PRO A 157 0.73 9.82 2.27
CA PRO A 157 0.81 8.81 3.31
C PRO A 157 0.21 9.24 4.65
N HIS A 158 0.01 10.54 4.90
CA HIS A 158 -0.58 11.01 6.16
C HIS A 158 -2.09 10.80 6.22
N ALA A 159 -2.76 10.95 5.08
CA ALA A 159 -4.19 10.69 4.96
C ALA A 159 -4.54 9.20 4.82
N ALA A 160 -3.56 8.29 4.90
CA ALA A 160 -3.75 6.85 4.75
C ALA A 160 -4.84 6.26 5.65
N HIS A 161 -4.99 6.77 6.88
CA HIS A 161 -6.02 6.34 7.82
C HIS A 161 -7.45 6.77 7.42
N LYS A 162 -7.57 7.77 6.54
CA LYS A 162 -8.84 8.27 5.98
C LYS A 162 -9.14 7.64 4.63
N LEU A 163 -8.16 6.99 4.01
CA LEU A 163 -8.31 6.39 2.70
C LEU A 163 -9.10 5.09 2.81
N LEU A 164 -10.40 5.18 2.57
CA LEU A 164 -11.28 4.02 2.54
C LEU A 164 -10.92 3.10 1.36
N ILE A 165 -10.40 1.93 1.69
CA ILE A 165 -10.22 0.81 0.76
C ILE A 165 -11.33 -0.19 1.06
N LEU A 166 -12.19 -0.44 0.08
CA LEU A 166 -13.30 -1.37 0.16
C LEU A 166 -12.82 -2.76 -0.23
N ASN A 167 -13.33 -3.79 0.45
CA ASN A 167 -13.16 -5.17 0.00
C ASN A 167 -13.96 -5.41 -1.29
N PHE A 168 -13.65 -6.49 -2.00
CA PHE A 168 -14.23 -6.75 -3.31
C PHE A 168 -15.77 -6.78 -3.28
N ASP A 169 -16.38 -7.51 -2.35
CA ASP A 169 -17.83 -7.64 -2.27
C ASP A 169 -18.53 -6.31 -1.97
N THR A 170 -17.96 -5.52 -1.04
CA THR A 170 -18.50 -4.21 -0.68
C THR A 170 -18.31 -3.22 -1.83
N TRP A 171 -17.17 -3.28 -2.52
CA TRP A 171 -16.96 -2.47 -3.72
C TRP A 171 -17.96 -2.86 -4.82
N LEU A 172 -18.14 -4.14 -5.09
CA LEU A 172 -19.04 -4.66 -6.11
C LEU A 172 -20.48 -4.22 -5.86
N ALA A 173 -20.94 -4.28 -4.59
CA ALA A 173 -22.26 -3.82 -4.19
C ALA A 173 -22.46 -2.29 -4.31
N ASN A 174 -21.39 -1.50 -4.31
CA ASN A 174 -21.45 -0.04 -4.32
C ASN A 174 -20.91 0.60 -5.61
N ARG A 175 -20.39 -0.17 -6.56
CA ARG A 175 -19.65 0.36 -7.72
C ARG A 175 -20.46 1.38 -8.52
N GLU A 176 -21.76 1.16 -8.71
CA GLU A 176 -22.63 2.07 -9.47
C GLU A 176 -22.81 3.43 -8.79
N ARG A 177 -22.63 3.50 -7.47
CA ARG A 177 -22.72 4.73 -6.67
C ARG A 177 -21.39 5.44 -6.50
N LEU A 178 -20.26 4.76 -6.76
CA LEU A 178 -18.91 5.30 -6.57
C LEU A 178 -18.39 6.02 -7.81
N PHE A 179 -19.03 5.84 -8.98
CA PHE A 179 -18.70 6.47 -10.25
C PHE A 179 -19.77 7.46 -10.75
N LEU A 180 -20.75 7.83 -9.89
CA LEU A 180 -21.69 8.94 -10.05
C LEU A 180 -21.27 10.12 -9.17
#